data_AF-A0AAW7V4Q9-F1
#
_entry.id   AF-A0AAW7V4Q9-F1
#
_cell.length_a   1.000
_cell.length_b   1.000
_cell.length_c   1.000
_cell.angle_alpha   90.00
_cell.angle_beta   90.00
_cell.angle_gamma   90.00
#
_symmetry.space_group_name_H-M   'P 1'
#
loop_
_entity.id
_entity.type
_entity.pdbx_description
1 polymer ?
#
loop_
_entity_poly.entity_id
_entity_poly.type
_entity_poly.pdbx_seq_one_letter_code
_entity_poly.pdbx_strand_id
1 'polypeptide(L)' 'RLPYFTGADRAELATLTAIGRAIIAKGSIKDVLNYLGLGEGSALPVGVPVPWPTATPPAGWLKCDGRAFTKEQYPVLA' A
#
# COMPACT_ATOMS: atom_id res chain seq x y z
N ARG A 1 -18.52 0.95 -21.64
CA ARG A 1 -19.16 -0.12 -20.84
C ARG A 1 -18.31 -1.36 -20.98
N LEU A 2 -18.13 -2.16 -19.94
CA LEU A 2 -17.28 -3.35 -19.94
C LEU A 2 -18.16 -4.59 -20.18
N PRO A 3 -17.89 -5.40 -21.21
CA PRO A 3 -18.56 -6.69 -21.39
C PRO A 3 -18.18 -7.66 -20.26
N TYR A 4 -19.16 -8.40 -19.74
CA TYR A 4 -18.94 -9.53 -18.83
C TYR A 4 -19.90 -10.67 -19.15
N PHE A 5 -19.50 -11.91 -18.88
CA PHE A 5 -20.31 -13.09 -19.15
C PHE A 5 -21.20 -13.44 -17.95
N THR A 6 -22.47 -13.75 -18.22
CA THR A 6 -23.46 -14.22 -17.24
C THR A 6 -23.92 -15.66 -17.51
N GLY A 7 -23.29 -16.33 -18.48
CA GLY A 7 -23.51 -17.72 -18.86
C GLY A 7 -22.62 -18.11 -20.05
N ALA A 8 -22.66 -19.38 -20.46
CA ALA A 8 -21.82 -19.91 -21.55
C ALA A 8 -21.98 -19.12 -22.87
N ASP A 9 -23.20 -18.66 -23.16
CA ASP A 9 -23.55 -17.92 -24.38
C ASP A 9 -24.23 -16.58 -24.09
N ARG A 10 -24.00 -16.00 -22.90
CA ARG A 10 -24.62 -14.73 -22.49
C ARG A 10 -23.59 -13.73 -22.01
N ALA A 11 -23.56 -12.56 -22.64
CA ALA A 11 -22.77 -11.42 -22.20
C ALA A 11 -23.67 -10.20 -21.95
N GLU A 12 -23.30 -9.41 -20.95
CA GLU A 12 -23.97 -8.16 -20.58
C GLU A 12 -22.96 -7.02 -20.46
N LEU A 13 -23.46 -5.78 -20.41
CA LEU A 13 -22.64 -4.58 -20.36
C LEU A 13 -22.76 -3.87 -19.01
N ALA A 14 -21.68 -3.88 -18.24
CA ALA A 14 -21.57 -3.12 -17.00
C ALA A 14 -21.06 -1.69 -17.27
N THR A 15 -21.58 -0.71 -16.53
CA THR A 15 -21.04 0.64 -16.51
C THR A 15 -20.11 0.77 -15.31
N LEU A 16 -18.82 1.01 -15.57
CA LEU A 16 -17.86 1.29 -14.50
C LEU A 16 -18.15 2.66 -13.88
N THR A 17 -17.96 2.77 -12.56
CA THR A 17 -17.88 4.06 -11.88
C THR A 17 -16.65 4.85 -12.35
N ALA A 18 -16.57 6.14 -12.00
CA ALA A 18 -15.37 6.93 -12.28
C ALA A 18 -14.11 6.32 -11.63
N ILE A 19 -14.25 5.83 -10.39
CA ILE A 19 -13.18 5.15 -9.66
C ILE A 19 -12.71 3.88 -10.38
N GLY A 20 -13.65 3.02 -10.82
CA GLY A 20 -13.30 1.80 -11.54
C GLY A 20 -12.52 2.08 -12.83
N ARG A 21 -12.88 3.12 -13.59
CA ARG A 21 -12.13 3.54 -14.77
C ARG A 21 -10.73 4.05 -14.39
N ALA A 22 -10.63 4.84 -13.33
CA ALA A 22 -9.36 5.40 -12.88
C ALA A 22 -8.36 4.33 -12.46
N ILE A 23 -8.80 3.24 -11.82
CA ILE A 23 -7.93 2.13 -11.40
C ILE A 23 -7.41 1.36 -12.62
N ILE A 24 -8.30 0.95 -13.53
CA ILE A 24 -7.94 0.17 -14.73
C ILE A 24 -7.00 0.96 -15.65
N ALA A 25 -7.12 2.29 -15.67
CA ALA A 25 -6.27 3.16 -16.49
C ALA A 25 -4.85 3.36 -15.93
N LYS A 26 -4.51 2.85 -14.74
CA LYS A 26 -3.15 2.97 -14.18
C LYS A 26 -2.18 2.03 -14.90
N GLY A 27 -0.98 2.54 -15.19
CA GLY A 27 0.05 1.80 -15.94
C GLY A 27 0.93 0.88 -15.10
N SER A 28 0.84 0.95 -13.77
CA SER A 28 1.66 0.14 -12.87
C SER A 28 0.94 -0.18 -11.55
N ILE A 29 1.37 -1.26 -10.88
CA ILE A 29 0.90 -1.61 -9.53
C ILE A 29 1.17 -0.45 -8.56
N LYS A 30 2.34 0.20 -8.66
CA LYS A 30 2.70 1.35 -7.82
C LYS A 30 1.69 2.49 -7.94
N ASP A 31 1.24 2.80 -9.15
CA ASP A 31 0.27 3.89 -9.37
C ASP A 31 -1.13 3.54 -8.86
N VAL A 32 -1.52 2.26 -8.92
CA VAL A 32 -2.77 1.78 -8.31
C VAL A 32 -2.70 1.91 -6.79
N LEU A 33 -1.61 1.46 -6.18
CA LEU A 33 -1.40 1.57 -4.73
C LEU A 33 -1.43 3.02 -4.28
N ASN A 34 -0.72 3.93 -4.98
CA ASN A 34 -0.74 5.35 -4.68
C ASN A 34 -2.15 5.96 -4.78
N TYR A 35 -2.90 5.61 -5.82
CA TYR A 35 -4.27 6.10 -6.00
C TYR A 35 -5.21 5.68 -4.87
N LEU A 36 -5.00 4.48 -4.31
CA LEU A 36 -5.77 3.95 -3.20
C LEU A 36 -5.25 4.40 -1.83
N GLY A 37 -4.17 5.17 -1.78
CA GLY A 37 -3.47 5.52 -0.53
C GLY A 37 -2.78 4.32 0.13
N LEU A 38 -2.53 3.24 -0.62
CA LEU A 38 -1.89 1.98 -0.21
C LEU A 38 -0.41 1.91 -0.60
N GLY A 39 0.21 3.05 -0.87
CA GLY A 39 1.63 3.16 -1.19
C GLY A 39 2.56 2.89 0.00
N GLU A 40 3.84 3.17 -0.19
CA GLU A 40 4.84 3.05 0.88
C GLU A 40 4.41 3.83 2.14
N GLY A 41 4.42 3.16 3.30
CA GLY A 41 4.04 3.76 4.59
C GLY A 41 2.53 3.84 4.89
N SER A 42 1.67 3.26 4.05
CA SER A 42 0.21 3.43 4.12
C SER A 42 -0.47 2.98 5.44
N ALA A 43 -0.09 1.84 6.01
CA ALA A 43 -0.73 1.36 7.24
C ALA A 43 -0.05 1.91 8.51
N LEU A 44 1.28 2.01 8.47
CA LEU A 44 2.12 2.54 9.55
C LEU A 44 3.29 3.29 8.91
N PRO A 45 3.25 4.64 8.92
CA PRO A 45 4.37 5.43 8.47
C PRO A 45 5.65 5.09 9.25
N VAL A 46 6.81 5.15 8.59
CA VAL A 46 8.11 4.99 9.25
C VAL A 46 8.23 6.01 10.39
N GLY A 47 8.59 5.52 11.59
CA GLY A 47 8.69 6.34 12.80
C GLY A 47 7.53 6.19 13.79
N VAL A 48 6.41 5.54 13.40
CA VAL A 48 5.35 5.21 14.35
C VAL A 48 5.83 4.12 15.33
N PRO A 49 5.80 4.35 16.66
CA PRO A 49 6.15 3.33 17.64
C PRO A 49 5.07 2.24 17.68
N VAL A 50 5.49 0.97 17.60
CA VAL A 50 4.60 -0.19 17.66
C VAL A 50 4.96 -1.05 18.87
N PRO A 51 4.00 -1.40 19.74
CA PRO A 51 4.25 -2.32 20.85
C PRO A 51 4.59 -3.72 20.29
N TRP A 52 5.70 -4.30 20.75
CA TRP A 52 6.15 -5.62 20.31
C TRP A 52 6.23 -6.58 21.50
N PRO A 53 5.69 -7.81 21.40
CA PRO A 53 5.51 -8.69 22.56
C PRO A 53 6.80 -9.41 23.01
N THR A 54 7.87 -9.36 22.21
CA THR A 54 9.15 -10.06 22.50
C THR A 54 10.31 -9.08 22.65
N ALA A 55 11.36 -9.49 23.35
CA ALA A 55 12.55 -8.65 23.56
C ALA A 55 13.32 -8.33 22.27
N THR A 56 13.28 -9.24 21.29
CA THR A 56 13.92 -9.09 19.98
C THR A 56 12.90 -8.59 18.95
N PRO A 57 13.10 -7.40 18.35
CA PRO A 57 12.25 -6.92 17.27
C PRO A 57 12.54 -7.67 15.95
N PRO A 58 11.61 -7.67 14.98
CA PRO A 58 11.85 -8.23 13.65
C PRO A 58 12.95 -7.48 12.90
N ALA A 59 13.49 -8.11 11.85
CA ALA A 59 14.42 -7.43 10.94
C ALA A 59 13.78 -6.17 10.34
N GLY A 60 14.57 -5.09 10.22
CA GLY A 60 14.11 -3.79 9.71
C GLY A 60 13.44 -2.87 10.73
N TRP A 61 13.28 -3.30 11.99
CA TRP A 61 12.76 -2.47 13.07
C TRP A 61 13.85 -1.95 14.01
N LEU A 62 13.67 -0.73 14.51
CA LEU A 62 14.53 -0.13 15.53
C LEU A 62 13.83 -0.21 16.90
N LYS A 63 14.56 -0.64 17.93
CA LYS A 63 14.08 -0.57 19.31
C LYS A 63 14.03 0.90 19.76
N CYS A 64 12.92 1.33 20.35
CA CYS A 64 12.78 2.66 20.96
C CYS A 64 13.50 2.72 22.33
N ASP A 65 14.83 2.69 22.34
CA ASP A 65 15.65 2.68 23.56
C ASP A 65 16.52 3.93 23.75
N GLY A 66 16.26 4.99 22.99
CA GLY A 66 16.97 6.27 23.09
C GLY A 66 18.34 6.30 22.42
N ARG A 67 18.75 5.23 21.72
CA ARG A 67 19.99 5.26 20.93
C ARG A 67 19.93 6.29 19.80
N ALA A 68 21.06 6.94 19.53
CA ALA A 68 21.19 7.80 18.37
C ALA A 68 21.20 6.99 17.07
N PHE A 69 20.70 7.60 15.99
CA PHE A 69 20.77 7.09 14.62
C PHE A 69 21.09 8.24 13.66
N THR A 70 21.45 7.91 12.42
CA THR A 70 21.83 8.91 11.40
C THR A 70 20.83 8.94 10.26
N LYS A 71 20.68 10.11 9.62
CA LYS A 71 19.79 10.30 8.45
C LYS A 71 20.31 9.51 7.25
N GLU A 72 21.63 9.35 7.14
CA GLU A 72 22.27 8.56 6.09
C GLU A 72 21.87 7.09 6.16
N GLN A 73 21.74 6.54 7.38
CA GLN A 73 21.31 5.15 7.60
C GLN A 73 19.78 4.98 7.51
N TYR A 74 19.02 5.97 7.97
CA TYR A 74 17.55 5.90 8.03
C TYR A 74 16.92 7.17 7.45
N PRO A 75 16.99 7.38 6.12
CA PRO A 75 16.59 8.64 5.47
C PRO A 75 15.08 8.92 5.50
N VAL A 76 14.26 7.90 5.77
CA VAL A 76 12.79 8.04 5.90
C VAL A 76 12.38 8.26 7.36
N LEU A 77 13.28 8.01 8.32
CA LEU A 77 13.01 8.19 9.75
C LEU A 77 13.40 9.60 10.26
N ALA A 78 14.37 10.28 9.62
CA ALA A 78 14.89 11.61 9.98
C ALA A 78 14.89 12.60 8.81
#